data_AF-A0A925VDL8-F1
#
_entry.id   AF-A0A925VDL8-F1
#
_cell.length_a   1.000
_cell.length_b   1.000
_cell.length_c   1.000
_cell.angle_alpha   90.00
_cell.angle_beta   90.00
_cell.angle_gamma   90.00
#
_symmetry.space_group_name_H-M   'P 1'
#
loop_
_entity.id
_entity.type
_entity.pdbx_description
1 polymer ?
#
loop_
_entity_poly.entity_id
_entity_poly.type
_entity_poly.pdbx_seq_one_letter_code
_entity_poly.pdbx_strand_id
1 'polypeptide(L)'
;MTFNPLLPPDAGDELTYNADELPNVLYTVHIDNDSVPTTDPEDWDMQDGSTYGSDIDIHVRFGQNALGEWGIQVENLPGAADTIVGPVEEALTDGNTTVQAGVFDDPFFFDLDGFNATAANILDPDQGPGDLAFRSITGEVNNDTFAGVNTMAIVFEMDATAALGGNADNFLQIWGTTGRAP
;
A
#
# COMPACT_ATOMS: atom_id res chain seq x y z
N MET A 1 0.17 -25.75 0.86
CA MET A 1 1.27 -25.51 -0.10
C MET A 1 1.97 -24.25 0.39
N THR A 2 3.30 -24.28 0.56
CA THR A 2 4.03 -23.11 1.05
C THR A 2 4.27 -22.19 -0.15
N PHE A 3 3.46 -21.14 -0.27
CA PHE A 3 3.82 -20.02 -1.13
C PHE A 3 5.06 -19.42 -0.49
N ASN A 4 6.15 -19.29 -1.23
CA ASN A 4 7.31 -18.57 -0.74
C ASN A 4 7.82 -17.75 -1.91
N PRO A 5 7.53 -16.44 -1.96
CA PRO A 5 7.98 -15.59 -3.05
C PRO A 5 9.51 -15.39 -3.06
N LEU A 6 10.22 -15.91 -2.05
CA LEU A 6 11.68 -15.99 -2.04
C LEU A 6 12.22 -17.29 -2.66
N LEU A 7 11.35 -18.25 -3.00
CA LEU A 7 11.75 -19.47 -3.70
C LEU A 7 11.37 -19.37 -5.19
N PRO A 8 12.33 -19.54 -6.11
CA PRO A 8 11.98 -19.69 -7.51
C PRO A 8 11.18 -21.00 -7.74
N PRO A 9 10.42 -21.09 -8.84
CA PRO A 9 9.58 -22.25 -9.17
C PRO A 9 10.33 -23.60 -9.26
N ASP A 10 11.68 -23.59 -9.29
CA ASP A 10 12.53 -24.79 -9.42
C ASP A 10 13.54 -24.96 -8.26
N ALA A 11 13.11 -24.89 -6.99
CA ALA A 11 13.97 -25.18 -5.84
C ALA A 11 14.27 -26.70 -5.70
N GLY A 12 15.02 -27.25 -6.66
CA GLY A 12 15.43 -28.66 -6.74
C GLY A 12 16.89 -28.88 -7.14
N ASP A 13 17.54 -27.95 -7.83
CA ASP A 13 18.96 -28.06 -8.18
C ASP A 13 19.66 -26.70 -8.04
N GLU A 14 20.71 -26.68 -7.21
CA GLU A 14 21.71 -25.61 -7.01
C GLU A 14 21.20 -24.15 -7.15
N LEU A 15 20.75 -23.59 -6.02
CA LEU A 15 20.27 -22.21 -5.90
C LEU A 15 21.34 -21.18 -6.25
N THR A 16 21.39 -20.77 -7.51
CA THR A 16 21.79 -19.40 -7.86
C THR A 16 20.53 -18.57 -7.96
N TYR A 17 20.39 -17.60 -7.06
CA TYR A 17 19.47 -16.47 -7.17
C TYR A 17 19.41 -15.98 -8.62
N ASN A 18 18.32 -16.27 -9.34
CA ASN A 18 18.12 -15.76 -10.68
C ASN A 18 17.18 -14.55 -10.61
N ALA A 19 17.79 -13.37 -10.39
CA ALA A 19 17.12 -12.08 -10.33
C ALA A 19 16.45 -11.66 -11.66
N ASP A 20 16.58 -12.46 -12.72
CA ASP A 20 16.19 -12.08 -14.08
C ASP A 20 14.77 -12.55 -14.50
N GLU A 21 14.10 -13.46 -13.75
CA GLU A 21 12.84 -14.07 -14.23
C GLU A 21 11.54 -13.64 -13.50
N LEU A 22 11.64 -13.06 -12.30
CA LEU A 22 10.54 -12.30 -11.70
C LEU A 22 11.08 -10.92 -11.38
N PRO A 23 10.39 -9.82 -11.75
CA PRO A 23 10.85 -8.51 -11.35
C PRO A 23 10.81 -8.52 -9.82
N ASN A 24 11.98 -8.40 -9.18
CA ASN A 24 12.16 -8.37 -7.72
C ASN A 24 11.53 -7.08 -7.17
N VAL A 25 10.22 -6.95 -7.33
CA VAL A 25 9.45 -5.76 -7.00
C VAL A 25 9.04 -5.90 -5.56
N LEU A 26 9.51 -4.95 -4.77
CA LEU A 26 9.08 -4.74 -3.41
C LEU A 26 8.09 -3.58 -3.42
N TYR A 27 6.87 -3.87 -2.98
CA TYR A 27 5.92 -2.84 -2.61
C TYR A 27 6.08 -2.58 -1.12
N THR A 28 6.24 -1.33 -0.74
CA THR A 28 6.33 -0.95 0.66
C THR A 28 5.21 0.03 0.99
N VAL A 29 4.42 -0.26 2.01
CA VAL A 29 3.54 0.71 2.64
C VAL A 29 4.24 1.20 3.89
N HIS A 30 4.40 2.51 3.97
CA HIS A 30 5.07 3.20 5.05
C HIS A 30 4.02 3.83 5.95
N ILE A 31 4.21 3.69 7.25
CA ILE A 31 3.40 4.37 8.28
C ILE A 31 4.36 5.11 9.19
N ASP A 32 4.17 6.42 9.26
CA ASP A 32 4.73 7.30 10.28
C ASP A 32 3.60 7.57 11.28
N ASN A 33 3.84 7.19 12.53
CA ASN A 33 2.89 7.28 13.63
C ASN A 33 3.37 8.20 14.76
N ASP A 34 4.53 8.85 14.64
CA ASP A 34 5.02 9.82 15.62
C ASP A 34 5.12 11.26 15.09
N SER A 35 4.81 11.48 13.81
CA SER A 35 4.62 12.80 13.22
C SER A 35 3.48 13.58 13.89
N VAL A 36 3.63 14.90 13.86
CA VAL A 36 2.66 15.85 14.41
C VAL A 36 1.95 16.53 13.24
N PRO A 37 0.62 16.72 13.22
CA PRO A 37 -0.03 17.45 12.13
C PRO A 37 0.39 18.93 12.11
N THR A 38 0.90 19.45 10.99
CA THR A 38 1.10 20.91 10.81
C THR A 38 -0.07 21.63 10.16
N THR A 39 -0.10 22.94 10.46
CA THR A 39 -1.02 23.90 9.84
C THR A 39 -0.49 24.48 8.52
N ASP A 40 0.79 24.24 8.21
CA ASP A 40 1.44 24.64 6.97
C ASP A 40 2.07 23.40 6.31
N PRO A 41 1.45 22.86 5.25
CA PRO A 41 1.98 21.72 4.51
C PRO A 41 3.04 22.11 3.49
N GLU A 42 3.42 23.40 3.32
CA GLU A 42 4.50 23.80 2.41
C GLU A 42 5.89 23.50 3.00
N ASP A 43 5.99 23.45 4.32
CA ASP A 43 7.09 22.80 5.04
C ASP A 43 6.77 21.30 5.16
N TRP A 44 7.00 20.59 4.06
CA TRP A 44 7.14 19.13 4.11
C TRP A 44 8.29 18.75 5.09
N ASP A 45 9.15 19.70 5.47
CA ASP A 45 10.34 19.55 6.30
C ASP A 45 10.08 19.10 7.77
N MET A 46 10.58 17.91 8.10
CA MET A 46 10.99 17.37 9.43
C MET A 46 10.39 18.04 10.68
N GLN A 47 9.24 17.57 11.14
CA GLN A 47 8.54 18.18 12.29
C GLN A 47 8.97 17.65 13.67
N ASP A 48 9.77 16.58 13.73
CA ASP A 48 10.37 16.04 14.97
C ASP A 48 11.92 16.17 15.01
N GLY A 49 12.53 16.68 13.92
CA GLY A 49 13.99 16.71 13.74
C GLY A 49 14.59 15.41 13.20
N SER A 50 13.76 14.46 12.76
CA SER A 50 14.13 13.30 11.96
C SER A 50 13.62 13.45 10.52
N THR A 51 14.45 13.02 9.57
CA THR A 51 14.08 12.88 8.15
C THR A 51 12.88 11.98 8.00
N TYR A 52 11.84 12.39 7.26
CA TYR A 52 10.72 11.60 6.72
C TYR A 52 10.90 10.08 6.89
N GLY A 53 10.59 9.59 8.08
CA GLY A 53 10.93 8.27 8.53
C GLY A 53 9.64 7.50 8.73
N SER A 54 9.52 6.34 8.11
CA SER A 54 8.49 5.41 8.53
C SER A 54 8.89 4.76 9.85
N ASP A 55 7.96 4.71 10.79
CA ASP A 55 8.08 3.88 11.99
C ASP A 55 7.81 2.41 11.68
N ILE A 56 6.92 2.18 10.70
CA ILE A 56 6.49 0.87 10.27
C ILE A 56 6.59 0.79 8.75
N ASP A 57 7.38 -0.16 8.27
CA ASP A 57 7.43 -0.55 6.86
C ASP A 57 6.73 -1.90 6.68
N ILE A 58 5.62 -1.92 5.95
CA ILE A 58 4.93 -3.14 5.53
C ILE A 58 5.49 -3.54 4.17
N HIS A 59 6.12 -4.71 4.11
CA HIS A 59 6.72 -5.22 2.87
C HIS A 59 5.81 -6.22 2.20
N VAL A 60 5.54 -6.01 0.91
CA VAL A 60 4.74 -6.91 0.09
C VAL A 60 5.52 -7.37 -1.13
N ARG A 61 5.49 -8.68 -1.36
CA ARG A 61 6.12 -9.36 -2.48
C ARG A 61 5.17 -10.35 -3.11
N PHE A 62 5.28 -10.50 -4.43
CA PHE A 62 4.60 -11.53 -5.19
C PHE A 62 5.58 -12.57 -5.67
N GLY A 63 5.10 -13.80 -5.83
CA GLY A 63 5.89 -14.89 -6.41
C GLY A 63 4.99 -15.96 -7.00
N GLN A 64 5.59 -16.83 -7.80
CA GLN A 64 4.92 -18.00 -8.36
C GLN A 64 5.51 -19.29 -7.81
N ASN A 65 4.67 -20.28 -7.54
CA ASN A 65 5.13 -21.62 -7.19
C ASN A 65 5.48 -22.46 -8.45
N ALA A 66 5.97 -23.68 -8.26
CA ALA A 66 6.33 -24.61 -9.34
C ALA A 66 5.17 -24.98 -10.30
N LEU A 67 3.92 -24.72 -9.90
CA LEU A 67 2.73 -24.95 -10.70
C LEU A 67 2.28 -23.69 -11.47
N GLY A 68 3.02 -22.59 -11.34
CA GLY A 68 2.69 -21.29 -11.95
C GLY A 68 1.61 -20.51 -11.20
N GLU A 69 1.22 -20.96 -10.01
CA GLU A 69 0.22 -20.27 -9.19
C GLU A 69 0.85 -19.09 -8.47
N TRP A 70 0.19 -17.93 -8.49
CA TRP A 70 0.65 -16.72 -7.83
C TRP A 70 0.32 -16.72 -6.34
N GLY A 71 1.24 -16.20 -5.54
CA GLY A 71 1.06 -15.93 -4.12
C GLY A 71 1.65 -14.59 -3.72
N ILE A 72 1.27 -14.17 -2.51
CA ILE A 72 1.70 -12.95 -1.85
C ILE A 72 2.37 -13.29 -0.52
N GLN A 73 3.40 -12.53 -0.16
CA GLN A 73 3.96 -12.46 1.18
C GLN A 73 3.84 -11.02 1.68
N VAL A 74 3.43 -10.89 2.94
CA VAL A 74 3.28 -9.61 3.65
C VAL A 74 4.00 -9.71 4.98
N GLU A 75 4.94 -8.80 5.20
CA GLU A 75 5.72 -8.71 6.43
C GLU A 75 5.35 -7.44 7.18
N ASN A 76 5.45 -7.51 8.52
CA ASN A 76 5.32 -6.35 9.41
C ASN A 76 3.97 -5.62 9.32
N LEU A 77 2.89 -6.35 8.98
CA LEU A 77 1.54 -5.82 9.01
C LEU A 77 1.12 -5.55 10.47
N PRO A 78 0.71 -4.33 10.86
CA PRO A 78 0.36 -4.03 12.24
C PRO A 78 -0.77 -4.92 12.76
N GLY A 79 -0.49 -5.68 13.82
CA GLY A 79 -1.42 -6.61 14.45
C GLY A 79 -1.29 -8.07 13.99
N ALA A 80 -0.51 -8.35 12.94
CA ALA A 80 -0.16 -9.72 12.56
C ALA A 80 0.87 -10.27 13.55
N ALA A 81 0.77 -11.57 13.86
CA ALA A 81 1.72 -12.26 14.72
C ALA A 81 2.99 -12.63 13.96
N ASP A 82 2.83 -13.04 12.70
CA ASP A 82 3.90 -13.50 11.83
C ASP A 82 3.74 -12.95 10.40
N THR A 83 4.72 -13.25 9.53
CA THR A 83 4.61 -13.01 8.10
C THR A 83 3.39 -13.74 7.52
N ILE A 84 2.51 -13.00 6.83
CA ILE A 84 1.33 -13.57 6.17
C ILE A 84 1.73 -14.02 4.77
N VAL A 85 1.45 -15.28 4.43
CA VAL A 85 1.79 -15.85 3.13
C VAL A 85 0.68 -16.74 2.61
N GLY A 86 0.29 -16.54 1.36
CA GLY A 86 -0.81 -17.29 0.76
C GLY A 86 -1.04 -17.00 -0.72
N PRO A 87 -2.06 -17.63 -1.32
CA PRO A 87 -2.43 -17.37 -2.71
C PRO A 87 -2.97 -15.94 -2.88
N VAL A 88 -2.82 -15.41 -4.09
CA VAL A 88 -3.58 -14.21 -4.50
C VAL A 88 -5.06 -14.57 -4.70
N GLU A 89 -5.94 -13.57 -4.73
CA GLU A 89 -7.40 -13.70 -4.82
C GLU A 89 -8.09 -14.33 -3.58
N GLU A 90 -7.36 -14.54 -2.48
CA GLU A 90 -7.89 -15.00 -1.21
C GLU A 90 -7.63 -14.00 -0.09
N ALA A 91 -8.61 -13.84 0.81
CA ALA A 91 -8.43 -13.08 2.04
C ALA A 91 -7.57 -13.90 3.02
N LEU A 92 -6.37 -13.41 3.31
CA LEU A 92 -5.42 -14.03 4.23
C LEU A 92 -5.51 -13.32 5.58
N THR A 93 -5.96 -14.03 6.61
CA THR A 93 -6.19 -13.45 7.94
C THR A 93 -5.13 -13.96 8.93
N ASP A 94 -4.59 -13.04 9.73
CA ASP A 94 -3.82 -13.36 10.94
C ASP A 94 -4.28 -12.46 12.09
N GLY A 95 -4.85 -13.08 13.14
CA GLY A 95 -5.49 -12.35 14.24
C GLY A 95 -6.63 -11.44 13.76
N ASN A 96 -6.49 -10.13 14.02
CA ASN A 96 -7.44 -9.09 13.62
C ASN A 96 -6.99 -8.37 12.33
N THR A 97 -6.03 -8.93 11.60
CA THR A 97 -5.53 -8.36 10.36
C THR A 97 -5.91 -9.23 9.19
N THR A 98 -6.22 -8.61 8.06
CA THR A 98 -6.52 -9.32 6.83
C THR A 98 -5.78 -8.65 5.68
N VAL A 99 -5.21 -9.45 4.79
CA VAL A 99 -4.65 -8.95 3.54
C VAL A 99 -5.18 -9.75 2.36
N GLN A 100 -5.47 -9.06 1.27
CA GLN A 100 -5.84 -9.67 0.01
C GLN A 100 -5.17 -8.91 -1.12
N ALA A 101 -4.62 -9.64 -2.08
CA ALA A 101 -4.12 -9.07 -3.32
C ALA A 101 -4.73 -9.80 -4.49
N GLY A 102 -5.10 -9.06 -5.53
CA GLY A 102 -5.80 -9.64 -6.66
C GLY A 102 -6.53 -8.59 -7.50
N VAL A 103 -7.47 -9.09 -8.30
CA VAL A 103 -8.34 -8.31 -9.16
C VAL A 103 -9.68 -8.15 -8.47
N PHE A 104 -10.01 -6.90 -8.18
CA PHE A 104 -11.27 -6.53 -7.56
C PHE A 104 -12.13 -5.75 -8.55
N ASP A 105 -13.44 -5.97 -8.48
CA ASP A 105 -14.42 -5.06 -9.06
C ASP A 105 -14.72 -4.01 -8.00
N ASP A 106 -14.32 -2.76 -8.25
CA ASP A 106 -14.48 -1.64 -7.31
C ASP A 106 -14.04 -1.97 -5.85
N PRO A 107 -12.72 -2.19 -5.60
CA PRO A 107 -12.25 -2.51 -4.25
C PRO A 107 -12.44 -1.36 -3.25
N PHE A 108 -12.57 -0.12 -3.75
CA PHE A 108 -12.81 1.07 -2.97
C PHE A 108 -13.41 2.15 -3.86
N PHE A 109 -14.41 2.85 -3.32
CA PHE A 109 -15.04 3.99 -3.98
C PHE A 109 -14.01 5.13 -4.14
N PHE A 110 -13.58 5.39 -5.38
CA PHE A 110 -12.60 6.43 -5.66
C PHE A 110 -12.97 7.32 -6.84
N ASP A 111 -12.77 8.62 -6.61
CA ASP A 111 -12.93 9.66 -7.60
C ASP A 111 -11.57 9.98 -8.26
N LEU A 112 -11.17 9.12 -9.21
CA LEU A 112 -9.90 9.28 -9.94
C LEU A 112 -9.91 10.55 -10.80
N ASP A 113 -11.06 10.91 -11.35
CA ASP A 113 -11.21 12.15 -12.14
C ASP A 113 -10.92 13.38 -11.27
N GLY A 114 -11.47 13.42 -10.06
CA GLY A 114 -11.25 14.46 -9.07
C GLY A 114 -9.80 14.49 -8.56
N PHE A 115 -9.16 13.33 -8.38
CA PHE A 115 -7.73 13.28 -8.07
C PHE A 115 -6.88 13.89 -9.20
N ASN A 116 -7.11 13.48 -10.45
CA ASN A 116 -6.37 14.00 -11.61
C ASN A 116 -6.59 15.50 -11.81
N ALA A 117 -7.83 15.98 -11.62
CA ALA A 117 -8.14 17.40 -11.69
C ALA A 117 -7.48 18.18 -10.54
N THR A 118 -7.47 17.64 -9.32
CA THR A 118 -6.75 18.24 -8.18
C THR A 118 -5.25 18.34 -8.47
N ALA A 119 -4.65 17.27 -8.99
CA ALA A 119 -3.24 17.27 -9.37
C ALA A 119 -2.93 18.29 -10.46
N ALA A 120 -3.83 18.46 -11.44
CA ALA A 120 -3.69 19.50 -12.47
C ALA A 120 -3.83 20.91 -11.90
N ASN A 121 -4.79 21.14 -11.01
CA ASN A 121 -5.02 22.43 -10.35
C ASN A 121 -3.82 22.88 -9.52
N ILE A 122 -3.19 21.98 -8.77
CA ILE A 122 -2.00 22.28 -7.97
C ILE A 122 -0.82 22.75 -8.84
N LEU A 123 -0.77 22.31 -10.10
CA LEU A 123 0.28 22.69 -11.05
C LEU A 123 -0.09 23.93 -11.90
N ASP A 124 -1.31 24.42 -11.81
CA ASP A 124 -1.78 25.59 -12.56
C ASP A 124 -1.49 26.88 -11.77
N PRO A 125 -0.60 27.77 -12.25
CA PRO A 125 -0.27 29.01 -11.55
C PRO A 125 -1.44 30.01 -11.47
N ASP A 126 -2.49 29.83 -12.29
CA ASP A 126 -3.68 30.65 -12.27
C ASP A 126 -4.76 30.09 -11.31
N GLN A 127 -4.59 28.87 -10.79
CA GLN A 127 -5.43 28.28 -9.74
C GLN A 127 -4.77 28.51 -8.37
N GLY A 128 -5.57 28.84 -7.36
CA GLY A 128 -5.06 28.99 -5.99
C GLY A 128 -4.60 27.64 -5.41
N PRO A 129 -3.58 27.62 -4.53
CA PRO A 129 -3.21 26.40 -3.81
C PRO A 129 -4.44 25.90 -3.03
N GLY A 130 -4.86 24.67 -3.29
CA GLY A 130 -5.96 24.02 -2.57
C GLY A 130 -7.30 23.89 -3.31
N ASP A 131 -7.36 24.05 -4.63
CA ASP A 131 -8.57 23.71 -5.39
C ASP A 131 -8.73 22.17 -5.54
N LEU A 132 -9.24 21.55 -4.47
CA LEU A 132 -9.59 20.14 -4.42
C LEU A 132 -10.80 19.88 -5.32
N ALA A 133 -10.62 19.05 -6.34
CA ALA A 133 -11.62 18.77 -7.38
C ALA A 133 -12.41 17.47 -7.13
N PHE A 134 -12.34 16.88 -5.94
CA PHE A 134 -13.17 15.73 -5.58
C PHE A 134 -14.65 16.11 -5.64
N ARG A 135 -15.42 15.39 -6.46
CA ARG A 135 -16.85 15.66 -6.71
C ARG A 135 -17.71 15.44 -5.48
N SER A 136 -17.24 14.63 -4.53
CA SER A 136 -17.87 14.50 -3.21
C SER A 136 -17.89 15.82 -2.44
N ILE A 137 -16.89 16.70 -2.63
CA ILE A 137 -16.83 18.04 -2.01
C ILE A 137 -17.91 18.96 -2.58
N THR A 138 -18.27 18.78 -3.85
CA THR A 138 -19.33 19.56 -4.51
C THR A 138 -20.73 18.94 -4.32
N GLY A 139 -20.84 17.85 -3.55
CA GLY A 139 -22.10 17.20 -3.19
C GLY A 139 -22.55 16.11 -4.18
N GLU A 140 -21.72 15.72 -5.14
CA GLU A 140 -22.00 14.57 -6.00
C GLU A 140 -21.55 13.27 -5.34
N VAL A 141 -22.50 12.32 -5.21
CA VAL A 141 -22.33 11.11 -4.38
C VAL A 141 -22.13 9.82 -5.19
N ASN A 142 -22.07 9.91 -6.52
CA ASN A 142 -22.01 8.74 -7.41
C ASN A 142 -20.73 8.69 -8.26
N ASN A 143 -19.63 9.32 -7.81
CA ASN A 143 -18.37 9.21 -8.55
C ASN A 143 -17.54 8.04 -8.08
N ASP A 144 -17.73 6.93 -8.77
CA ASP A 144 -16.93 5.73 -8.65
C ASP A 144 -16.30 5.48 -10.02
N THR A 145 -15.05 5.93 -10.18
CA THR A 145 -14.35 5.79 -11.45
C THR A 145 -13.99 4.33 -11.75
N PHE A 146 -13.92 3.48 -10.73
CA PHE A 146 -13.57 2.07 -10.88
C PHE A 146 -14.79 1.12 -10.88
N ALA A 147 -16.01 1.68 -10.86
CA ALA A 147 -17.25 0.93 -11.02
C ALA A 147 -17.23 0.02 -12.27
N GLY A 148 -17.32 -1.29 -12.06
CA GLY A 148 -17.43 -2.25 -13.16
C GLY A 148 -16.13 -2.43 -13.95
N VAL A 149 -14.98 -1.98 -13.42
CA VAL A 149 -13.66 -2.30 -13.98
C VAL A 149 -12.85 -3.16 -13.02
N ASN A 150 -12.13 -4.10 -13.61
CA ASN A 150 -11.19 -4.95 -12.91
C ASN A 150 -9.96 -4.13 -12.51
N THR A 151 -9.80 -3.88 -11.22
CA THR A 151 -8.67 -3.15 -10.64
C THR A 151 -7.76 -4.12 -9.90
N MET A 152 -6.48 -4.14 -10.26
CA MET A 152 -5.47 -4.86 -9.49
C MET A 152 -5.14 -4.06 -8.23
N ALA A 153 -5.36 -4.64 -7.06
CA ALA A 153 -5.12 -3.98 -5.79
C ALA A 153 -4.46 -4.89 -4.76
N ILE A 154 -3.86 -4.26 -3.76
CA ILE A 154 -3.43 -4.89 -2.51
C ILE A 154 -4.22 -4.17 -1.42
N VAL A 155 -5.02 -4.91 -0.67
CA VAL A 155 -5.93 -4.39 0.35
C VAL A 155 -5.48 -4.93 1.70
N PHE A 156 -5.31 -4.02 2.66
CA PHE A 156 -4.94 -4.35 4.02
C PHE A 156 -6.04 -3.89 4.99
N GLU A 157 -6.40 -4.78 5.90
CA GLU A 157 -7.04 -4.46 7.17
C GLU A 157 -6.00 -4.74 8.26
N MET A 158 -5.73 -3.74 9.10
CA MET A 158 -4.69 -3.82 10.13
C MET A 158 -5.22 -3.34 11.47
N ASP A 159 -4.58 -3.77 12.56
CA ASP A 159 -4.94 -3.35 13.90
C ASP A 159 -4.57 -1.87 14.09
N ALA A 160 -5.59 -1.03 14.25
CA ALA A 160 -5.40 0.41 14.39
C ALA A 160 -4.57 0.79 15.63
N THR A 161 -4.68 0.03 16.73
CA THR A 161 -3.89 0.31 17.94
C THR A 161 -2.41 0.00 17.71
N ALA A 162 -2.12 -1.09 17.00
CA ALA A 162 -0.76 -1.44 16.60
C ALA A 162 -0.18 -0.43 15.61
N ALA A 163 -0.95 -0.01 14.60
CA ALA A 163 -0.52 0.98 13.61
C ALA A 163 -0.22 2.34 14.24
N LEU A 164 -1.02 2.74 15.23
CA LEU A 164 -0.85 3.99 15.97
C LEU A 164 0.36 4.01 16.90
N GLY A 165 0.96 2.87 17.27
CA GLY A 165 2.15 2.85 18.12
C GLY A 165 1.99 3.50 19.51
N GLY A 166 0.76 3.78 19.95
CA GLY A 166 0.48 4.54 21.17
C GLY A 166 0.51 6.06 21.00
N ASN A 167 0.48 6.57 19.77
CA ASN A 167 0.33 7.99 19.46
C ASN A 167 -0.93 8.56 20.13
N ALA A 168 -0.75 9.67 20.86
CA ALA A 168 -1.79 10.35 21.60
C ALA A 168 -2.76 11.17 20.72
N ASP A 169 -2.34 11.67 19.56
CA ASP A 169 -3.17 12.49 18.68
C ASP A 169 -3.91 11.68 17.60
N ASN A 170 -3.57 10.39 17.46
CA ASN A 170 -4.09 9.46 16.45
C ASN A 170 -3.83 9.89 15.00
N PHE A 171 -2.83 10.74 14.78
CA PHE A 171 -2.39 11.12 13.46
C PHE A 171 -1.51 10.01 12.86
N LEU A 172 -1.73 9.71 11.58
CA LEU A 172 -0.92 8.79 10.81
C LEU A 172 -0.61 9.45 9.47
N GLN A 173 0.64 9.37 9.05
CA GLN A 173 1.03 9.60 7.67
C GLN A 173 1.29 8.25 7.00
N ILE A 174 0.70 8.05 5.83
CA ILE A 174 0.79 6.79 5.10
C ILE A 174 1.17 7.08 3.65
N TRP A 175 2.21 6.39 3.16
CA TRP A 175 2.60 6.46 1.76
C TRP A 175 3.05 5.11 1.23
N GLY A 176 3.03 4.95 -0.09
CA GLY A 176 3.46 3.74 -0.76
C GLY A 176 4.69 4.00 -1.62
N THR A 177 5.64 3.07 -1.61
CA THR A 177 6.74 3.04 -2.59
C THR A 177 6.76 1.71 -3.32
N THR A 178 7.35 1.73 -4.52
CA THR A 178 7.63 0.52 -5.28
C THR A 178 9.08 0.58 -5.74
N GLY A 179 9.84 -0.44 -5.39
CA GLY A 179 11.26 -0.52 -5.70
C GLY A 179 11.61 -1.87 -6.30
N ARG A 180 12.75 -1.93 -7.00
CA ARG A 180 13.41 -3.21 -7.24
C ARG A 180 14.30 -3.49 -6.04
N ALA A 181 14.07 -4.60 -5.34
CA ALA A 181 15.01 -5.04 -4.34
C ALA A 181 16.35 -5.40 -5.03
N PRO A 182 17.50 -5.04 -4.42
CA PRO A 182 18.83 -5.30 -4.99
C PRO A 182 19.15 -6.78 -5.18
#